data_AF-A0A522C9T8-F1
#
_entry.id   AF-A0A522C9T8-F1
#
_cell.length_a   1.000
_cell.length_b   1.000
_cell.length_c   1.000
_cell.angle_alpha   90.00
_cell.angle_beta   90.00
_cell.angle_gamma   90.00
#
_symmetry.space_group_name_H-M   'P 1'
#
loop_
_entity.id
_entity.type
_entity.pdbx_description
1 polymer ?
#
loop_
_entity_poly.entity_id
_entity_poly.type
_entity_poly.pdbx_seq_one_letter_code
_entity_poly.pdbx_strand_id
1 'polypeptide(L)'
;QTPASIPGNWQPDVAQARELLAAASAAGRSTLTELEAKDVLSAYGIPVVESLLAKTADAAVAAAADIGFPVVLKIVAPGVTHKSEVGGVALDLDTADAVRAAAEGMRQRLRDLRPDAVLGGFSVQAMVRRPQAHELVVSVATDPVFGPVIAFGQGGTAADIVRDRAVSLPPLNTVLARDLVSRTRVSKLLAGYSDHAAIDFEALYLVLLKVSQMVCDLAEVAEIDINPLLADADGVVALDARIRLAAHPGRRARERLAIRPYPAELESRVTAGGGEVFLRPIRPEDEPALRAFFESVPEEDLRMRFFARRGEFSHAELARYSQIDYDREMTFVAFDSADVPQARILGYVVGLSDPDNVQAEFAVQVHPDAKGRGMGRLLMNTLIGYLRGNGTQTLTGVALSANQPMLELARRVGMKLEGHGLETQMTLELNPAPPPHHAGKRERRASKG
;
A
#
# COMPACT_ATOMS: atom_id res chain seq x y z
N GLN A 1 2.72 -15.11 -4.10
CA GLN A 1 3.58 -13.91 -4.02
C GLN A 1 2.92 -12.91 -3.10
N THR A 2 3.49 -12.68 -1.94
CA THR A 2 3.03 -11.64 -1.02
C THR A 2 3.25 -10.28 -1.65
N PRO A 3 2.23 -9.41 -1.76
CA PRO A 3 2.46 -8.03 -2.19
C PRO A 3 3.42 -7.35 -1.22
N ALA A 4 4.61 -7.02 -1.69
CA ALA A 4 5.50 -6.14 -0.97
C ALA A 4 4.86 -4.75 -0.88
N SER A 5 5.15 -4.01 0.18
CA SER A 5 4.94 -2.56 0.21
C SER A 5 5.87 -1.81 -0.74
N ILE A 6 6.74 -2.48 -1.51
CA ILE A 6 7.53 -1.91 -2.61
C ILE A 6 7.77 -3.02 -3.66
N PRO A 7 7.19 -2.94 -4.88
CA PRO A 7 7.50 -3.87 -5.96
C PRO A 7 8.90 -3.63 -6.57
N GLY A 8 9.84 -4.57 -6.39
CA GLY A 8 11.14 -4.58 -7.09
C GLY A 8 12.15 -3.50 -6.64
N ASN A 9 13.16 -3.23 -7.46
CA ASN A 9 14.18 -2.18 -7.24
C ASN A 9 13.66 -0.75 -7.51
N TRP A 10 12.36 -0.59 -7.78
CA TRP A 10 11.74 0.70 -8.02
C TRP A 10 11.35 1.34 -6.68
N GLN A 11 11.74 2.60 -6.48
CA GLN A 11 11.40 3.37 -5.28
C GLN A 11 10.59 4.60 -5.69
N PRO A 12 9.36 4.78 -5.16
CA PRO A 12 8.58 6.00 -5.39
C PRO A 12 9.18 7.20 -4.67
N ASP A 13 9.02 8.39 -5.24
CA ASP A 13 9.27 9.66 -4.54
C ASP A 13 8.06 10.05 -3.68
N VAL A 14 7.89 9.30 -2.58
CA VAL A 14 6.77 9.52 -1.64
C VAL A 14 6.84 10.92 -1.02
N ALA A 15 8.04 11.50 -0.88
CA ALA A 15 8.22 12.83 -0.30
C ALA A 15 7.65 13.91 -1.23
N GLN A 16 8.01 13.89 -2.51
CA GLN A 16 7.45 14.80 -3.51
C GLN A 16 5.93 14.67 -3.60
N ALA A 17 5.41 13.44 -3.66
CA ALA A 17 3.97 13.20 -3.69
C ALA A 17 3.28 13.83 -2.48
N ARG A 18 3.78 13.60 -1.26
CA ARG A 18 3.21 14.19 -0.03
C ARG A 18 3.30 15.71 0.01
N GLU A 19 4.37 16.30 -0.51
CA GLU A 19 4.49 17.76 -0.59
C GLU A 19 3.39 18.37 -1.46
N LEU A 20 3.09 17.77 -2.61
CA LEU A 20 1.99 18.18 -3.50
C LEU A 20 0.62 18.07 -2.80
N LEU A 21 0.36 16.95 -2.11
CA LEU A 21 -0.89 16.76 -1.35
C LEU A 21 -1.01 17.78 -0.21
N ALA A 22 0.07 18.03 0.52
CA ALA A 22 0.11 18.99 1.61
C ALA A 22 -0.09 20.43 1.12
N ALA A 23 0.53 20.82 0.01
CA ALA A 23 0.34 22.14 -0.60
C ALA A 23 -1.12 22.36 -1.03
N ALA A 24 -1.76 21.36 -1.63
CA ALA A 24 -3.17 21.43 -1.99
C ALA A 24 -4.09 21.53 -0.76
N SER A 25 -3.83 20.72 0.26
CA SER A 25 -4.59 20.75 1.51
C SER A 25 -4.43 22.08 2.26
N ALA A 26 -3.20 22.61 2.34
CA ALA A 26 -2.91 23.90 2.96
C ALA A 26 -3.58 25.08 2.23
N ALA A 27 -3.79 24.94 0.92
CA ALA A 27 -4.58 25.87 0.11
C ALA A 27 -6.11 25.69 0.25
N GLY A 28 -6.57 24.82 1.17
CA GLY A 28 -7.99 24.54 1.40
C GLY A 28 -8.66 23.73 0.28
N ARG A 29 -7.89 23.11 -0.61
CA ARG A 29 -8.42 22.32 -1.73
C ARG A 29 -8.62 20.87 -1.33
N SER A 30 -9.73 20.28 -1.76
CA SER A 30 -10.02 18.85 -1.62
C SER A 30 -9.67 18.03 -2.86
N THR A 31 -9.18 18.68 -3.93
CA THR A 31 -8.82 18.06 -5.20
C THR A 31 -7.53 18.68 -5.75
N LEU A 32 -6.71 17.83 -6.35
CA LEU A 32 -5.55 18.27 -7.12
C LEU A 32 -5.98 18.81 -8.48
N THR A 33 -5.19 19.71 -9.04
CA THR A 33 -5.25 20.04 -10.48
C THR A 33 -4.78 18.84 -11.31
N GLU A 34 -5.10 18.84 -12.62
CA GLU A 34 -4.66 17.76 -13.51
C GLU A 34 -3.13 17.62 -13.55
N LEU A 35 -2.39 18.74 -13.55
CA LEU A 35 -0.92 18.70 -13.53
C LEU A 35 -0.41 18.11 -12.21
N GLU A 36 -0.88 18.61 -11.07
CA GLU A 36 -0.48 18.06 -9.76
C GLU A 36 -0.82 16.57 -9.64
N ALA A 37 -1.96 16.12 -10.17
CA ALA A 37 -2.32 14.71 -10.20
C ALA A 37 -1.33 13.89 -11.05
N LYS A 38 -0.94 14.39 -12.23
CA LYS A 38 0.07 13.74 -13.09
C LYS A 38 1.46 13.76 -12.47
N ASP A 39 1.82 14.78 -11.72
CA ASP A 39 3.08 14.86 -10.99
C ASP A 39 3.12 13.81 -9.87
N VAL A 40 2.01 13.63 -9.13
CA VAL A 40 1.88 12.54 -8.14
C VAL A 40 1.97 11.16 -8.80
N LEU A 41 1.33 10.95 -9.96
CA LEU A 41 1.47 9.70 -10.71
C LEU A 41 2.91 9.46 -11.16
N SER A 42 3.59 10.51 -11.64
CA SER A 42 5.00 10.47 -12.08
C SER A 42 5.96 10.18 -10.92
N ALA A 43 5.69 10.70 -9.72
CA ALA A 43 6.43 10.36 -8.50
C ALA A 43 6.35 8.86 -8.17
N TYR A 44 5.28 8.19 -8.61
CA TYR A 44 5.12 6.73 -8.54
C TYR A 44 5.54 6.01 -9.83
N GLY A 45 6.23 6.70 -10.76
CA GLY A 45 6.69 6.15 -12.02
C GLY A 45 5.58 5.65 -12.94
N ILE A 46 4.34 6.12 -12.78
CA ILE A 46 3.25 5.82 -13.70
C ILE A 46 3.43 6.74 -14.93
N PRO A 47 3.52 6.19 -16.16
CA PRO A 47 3.73 7.02 -17.34
C PRO A 47 2.53 7.95 -17.58
N VAL A 48 2.80 9.25 -17.69
CA VAL A 48 1.81 10.30 -17.98
C VAL A 48 2.22 11.04 -19.24
N VAL A 49 1.25 11.62 -19.95
CA VAL A 49 1.53 12.52 -21.07
C VAL A 49 2.25 13.78 -20.59
N GLU A 50 3.30 14.18 -21.30
CA GLU A 50 4.01 15.43 -21.06
C GLU A 50 3.03 16.61 -21.08
N SER A 51 3.08 17.43 -20.03
CA SER A 51 2.11 18.49 -19.79
C SER A 51 2.79 19.70 -19.16
N LEU A 52 2.58 20.90 -19.72
CA LEU A 52 3.09 22.17 -19.20
C LEU A 52 1.95 23.13 -18.86
N LEU A 53 2.09 23.88 -17.76
CA LEU A 53 1.14 24.92 -17.38
C LEU A 53 1.54 26.27 -17.99
N ALA A 54 0.63 26.87 -18.74
CA ALA A 54 0.77 28.19 -19.31
C ALA A 54 -0.28 29.16 -18.75
N LYS A 55 0.16 30.27 -18.15
CA LYS A 55 -0.77 31.27 -17.57
C LYS A 55 -1.42 32.20 -18.61
N THR A 56 -0.89 32.26 -19.82
CA THR A 56 -1.35 33.15 -20.89
C THR A 56 -1.36 32.41 -22.24
N ALA A 57 -2.06 32.97 -23.23
CA ALA A 57 -2.07 32.40 -24.58
C ALA A 57 -0.66 32.37 -25.21
N ASP A 58 0.15 33.42 -25.01
CA ASP A 58 1.52 33.44 -25.52
C ASP A 58 2.43 32.44 -24.80
N ALA A 59 2.27 32.26 -23.49
CA ALA A 59 2.95 31.19 -22.77
C ALA A 59 2.50 29.79 -23.26
N ALA A 60 1.24 29.64 -23.68
CA ALA A 60 0.74 28.38 -24.21
C ALA A 60 1.35 28.07 -25.59
N VAL A 61 1.55 29.09 -26.42
CA VAL A 61 2.28 28.96 -27.69
C VAL A 61 3.74 28.59 -27.47
N ALA A 62 4.41 29.22 -26.51
CA ALA A 62 5.80 28.88 -26.17
C ALA A 62 5.91 27.42 -25.69
N ALA A 63 5.06 27.02 -24.74
CA ALA A 63 5.02 25.64 -24.25
C ALA A 63 4.68 24.63 -25.37
N ALA A 64 3.82 25.00 -26.33
CA ALA A 64 3.52 24.14 -27.48
C ALA A 64 4.73 23.98 -28.42
N ALA A 65 5.53 25.03 -28.59
CA ALA A 65 6.77 24.95 -29.35
C ALA A 65 7.83 24.09 -28.65
N ASP A 66 7.89 24.14 -27.32
CA ASP A 66 8.80 23.33 -26.50
C ASP A 66 8.43 21.83 -26.56
N ILE A 67 7.14 21.50 -26.43
CA ILE A 67 6.63 20.11 -26.52
C ILE A 67 6.70 19.57 -27.96
N GLY A 68 6.42 20.43 -28.94
CA GLY A 68 6.28 20.05 -30.35
C GLY A 68 4.82 19.77 -30.74
N PHE A 69 4.48 20.14 -31.98
CA PHE A 69 3.14 19.98 -32.55
C PHE A 69 2.89 18.58 -33.13
N PRO A 70 1.63 18.08 -33.17
CA PRO A 70 0.43 18.71 -32.63
C PRO A 70 0.35 18.65 -31.11
N VAL A 71 -0.34 19.63 -30.53
CA VAL A 71 -0.61 19.69 -29.09
C VAL A 71 -2.10 19.67 -28.76
N VAL A 72 -2.39 19.35 -27.52
CA VAL A 72 -3.68 19.49 -26.87
C VAL A 72 -3.63 20.69 -25.92
N LEU A 73 -4.68 21.50 -25.94
CA LEU A 73 -4.88 22.58 -24.99
C LEU A 73 -6.09 22.28 -24.11
N LYS A 74 -5.91 22.31 -22.78
CA LYS A 74 -7.00 22.16 -21.80
C LYS A 74 -7.06 23.36 -20.87
N ILE A 75 -8.26 23.82 -20.53
CA ILE A 75 -8.43 24.92 -19.57
C ILE A 75 -8.12 24.45 -18.15
N VAL A 76 -7.41 25.30 -17.40
CA VAL A 76 -7.16 25.10 -15.97
C VAL A 76 -7.94 26.17 -15.22
N ALA A 77 -9.09 25.80 -14.68
CA ALA A 77 -9.95 26.69 -13.90
C ALA A 77 -10.48 25.94 -12.66
N PRO A 78 -10.05 26.29 -11.44
CA PRO A 78 -10.58 25.69 -10.22
C PRO A 78 -12.11 25.77 -10.18
N GLY A 79 -12.77 24.65 -9.85
CA GLY A 79 -14.24 24.56 -9.83
C GLY A 79 -14.90 24.23 -11.18
N VAL A 80 -14.13 24.12 -12.27
CA VAL A 80 -14.60 23.60 -13.57
C VAL A 80 -14.12 22.16 -13.74
N THR A 81 -14.95 21.20 -13.32
CA THR A 81 -14.60 19.77 -13.33
C THR A 81 -14.83 19.10 -14.69
N HIS A 82 -15.87 19.50 -15.43
CA HIS A 82 -16.18 19.01 -16.78
C HIS A 82 -15.75 20.03 -17.85
N LYS A 83 -14.46 20.01 -18.20
CA LYS A 83 -13.84 21.00 -19.11
C LYS A 83 -14.53 21.07 -20.48
N SER A 84 -15.00 19.94 -21.00
CA SER A 84 -15.65 19.87 -22.32
C SER A 84 -16.96 20.66 -22.39
N GLU A 85 -17.69 20.81 -21.27
CA GLU A 85 -18.97 21.54 -21.22
C GLU A 85 -18.79 23.04 -21.49
N VAL A 86 -17.61 23.59 -21.17
CA VAL A 86 -17.24 24.98 -21.48
C VAL A 86 -16.39 25.10 -22.75
N GLY A 87 -16.29 24.02 -23.54
CA GLY A 87 -15.38 23.94 -24.68
C GLY A 87 -13.92 24.17 -24.28
N GLY A 88 -13.55 23.74 -23.08
CA GLY A 88 -12.24 23.90 -22.44
C GLY A 88 -11.22 22.83 -22.83
N VAL A 89 -11.44 22.12 -23.93
CA VAL A 89 -10.50 21.16 -24.52
C VAL A 89 -10.43 21.42 -26.02
N ALA A 90 -9.22 21.55 -26.57
CA ALA A 90 -8.96 21.63 -27.99
C ALA A 90 -7.84 20.65 -28.33
N LEU A 91 -8.09 19.80 -29.33
CA LEU A 91 -7.20 18.73 -29.77
C LEU A 91 -6.61 19.10 -31.14
N ASP A 92 -5.57 18.37 -31.56
CA ASP A 92 -4.96 18.47 -32.89
C ASP A 92 -4.58 19.91 -33.28
N LEU A 93 -3.97 20.65 -32.35
CA LEU A 93 -3.48 21.99 -32.62
C LEU A 93 -2.11 21.88 -33.28
N ASP A 94 -2.07 21.97 -34.62
CA ASP A 94 -0.86 21.78 -35.42
C ASP A 94 0.05 23.03 -35.50
N THR A 95 -0.43 24.21 -35.07
CA THR A 95 0.30 25.47 -35.25
C THR A 95 0.18 26.41 -34.05
N ALA A 96 1.17 27.31 -33.91
CA ALA A 96 1.16 28.38 -32.91
C ALA A 96 -0.11 29.26 -32.98
N ASP A 97 -0.56 29.58 -34.20
CA ASP A 97 -1.77 30.40 -34.39
C ASP A 97 -3.04 29.65 -33.96
N ALA A 98 -3.11 28.34 -34.24
CA ALA A 98 -4.21 27.50 -33.77
C ALA A 98 -4.24 27.44 -32.23
N VAL A 99 -3.08 27.31 -31.57
CA VAL A 99 -2.98 27.34 -30.10
C VAL A 99 -3.46 28.68 -29.53
N ARG A 100 -2.99 29.80 -30.09
CA ARG A 100 -3.41 31.14 -29.63
C ARG A 100 -4.91 31.35 -29.80
N ALA A 101 -5.46 31.00 -30.97
CA ALA A 101 -6.88 31.13 -31.25
C ALA A 101 -7.73 30.25 -30.30
N ALA A 102 -7.29 29.01 -30.05
CA ALA A 102 -7.96 28.10 -29.12
C ALA A 102 -7.94 28.65 -27.68
N ALA A 103 -6.80 29.12 -27.19
CA ALA A 103 -6.65 29.70 -25.85
C ALA A 103 -7.58 30.90 -25.63
N GLU A 104 -7.61 31.80 -26.61
CA GLU A 104 -8.45 32.99 -26.58
C GLU A 104 -9.94 32.65 -26.65
N GLY A 105 -10.32 31.71 -27.52
CA GLY A 105 -11.69 31.20 -27.61
C GLY A 105 -12.16 30.53 -26.32
N MET A 106 -11.32 29.71 -25.69
CA MET A 106 -11.61 29.08 -24.39
C MET A 106 -11.81 30.11 -23.29
N ARG A 107 -10.94 31.13 -23.23
CA ARG A 107 -11.03 32.21 -22.25
C ARG A 107 -12.34 32.98 -22.40
N GLN A 108 -12.75 33.28 -23.63
CA GLN A 108 -14.02 33.96 -23.89
C GLN A 108 -15.21 33.10 -23.47
N ARG A 109 -15.27 31.83 -23.90
CA ARG A 109 -16.34 30.89 -23.52
C ARG A 109 -16.45 30.70 -22.01
N LEU A 110 -15.32 30.61 -21.30
CA LEU A 110 -15.33 30.50 -19.85
C LEU A 110 -16.00 31.72 -19.19
N ARG A 111 -15.65 32.93 -19.63
CA ARG A 111 -16.28 34.16 -19.12
C ARG A 111 -17.78 34.20 -19.38
N ASP A 112 -18.21 33.75 -20.56
CA ASP A 112 -19.61 33.82 -20.97
C ASP A 112 -20.47 32.75 -20.25
N LEU A 113 -19.94 31.54 -20.11
CA LEU A 113 -20.68 30.40 -19.54
C LEU A 113 -20.53 30.28 -18.01
N ARG A 114 -19.40 30.73 -17.46
CA ARG A 114 -19.01 30.60 -16.05
C ARG A 114 -18.29 31.87 -15.57
N PRO A 115 -19.00 33.01 -15.47
CA PRO A 115 -18.40 34.29 -15.06
C PRO A 115 -17.84 34.27 -13.64
N ASP A 116 -18.26 33.31 -12.81
CA ASP A 116 -17.76 33.05 -11.46
C ASP A 116 -16.42 32.29 -11.44
N ALA A 117 -16.05 31.64 -12.54
CA ALA A 117 -14.83 30.83 -12.61
C ALA A 117 -13.59 31.69 -12.86
N VAL A 118 -12.54 31.45 -12.07
CA VAL A 118 -11.24 32.08 -12.25
C VAL A 118 -10.37 31.22 -13.16
N LEU A 119 -9.90 31.80 -14.27
CA LEU A 119 -8.95 31.14 -15.16
C LEU A 119 -7.56 31.08 -14.50
N GLY A 120 -7.11 29.87 -14.18
CA GLY A 120 -5.75 29.61 -13.71
C GLY A 120 -4.72 29.48 -14.83
N GLY A 121 -5.17 29.26 -16.08
CA GLY A 121 -4.34 29.17 -17.28
C GLY A 121 -4.78 28.03 -18.19
N PHE A 122 -3.80 27.46 -18.90
CA PHE A 122 -3.98 26.36 -19.84
C PHE A 122 -2.95 25.27 -19.57
N SER A 123 -3.37 24.02 -19.65
CA SER A 123 -2.46 22.87 -19.75
C SER A 123 -2.21 22.60 -21.23
N VAL A 124 -0.94 22.68 -21.64
CA VAL A 124 -0.48 22.32 -22.98
C VAL A 124 0.11 20.92 -22.89
N GLN A 125 -0.32 20.00 -23.74
CA GLN A 125 0.07 18.59 -23.68
C GLN A 125 0.44 18.07 -25.07
N ALA A 126 1.34 17.10 -25.14
CA ALA A 126 1.61 16.41 -26.41
C ALA A 126 0.34 15.70 -26.91
N MET A 127 0.04 15.78 -28.21
CA MET A 127 -1.04 15.01 -28.80
C MET A 127 -0.61 13.55 -29.00
N VAL A 128 -1.01 12.66 -28.10
CA VAL A 128 -0.70 11.23 -28.18
C VAL A 128 -1.55 10.57 -29.26
N ARG A 129 -0.93 10.16 -30.38
CA ARG A 129 -1.58 9.46 -31.50
C ARG A 129 -1.23 7.98 -31.48
N ARG A 130 -2.08 7.18 -30.82
CA ARG A 130 -1.97 5.71 -30.75
C ARG A 130 -3.27 5.08 -31.26
N PRO A 131 -3.46 4.95 -32.60
CA PRO A 131 -4.73 4.54 -33.19
C PRO A 131 -5.13 3.10 -32.83
N GLN A 132 -4.18 2.25 -32.43
CA GLN A 132 -4.42 0.89 -31.98
C GLN A 132 -4.55 0.77 -30.45
N ALA A 133 -4.44 1.89 -29.72
CA ALA A 133 -4.53 1.86 -28.27
C ALA A 133 -5.96 1.69 -27.78
N HIS A 134 -6.08 0.87 -26.74
CA HIS A 134 -7.30 0.74 -25.96
C HIS A 134 -7.34 1.84 -24.90
N GLU A 135 -8.49 2.50 -24.79
CA GLU A 135 -8.79 3.37 -23.65
C GLU A 135 -9.25 2.53 -22.46
N LEU A 136 -8.52 2.62 -21.36
CA LEU A 136 -8.77 1.93 -20.10
C LEU A 136 -9.03 2.94 -18.99
N VAL A 137 -9.63 2.47 -17.90
CA VAL A 137 -9.78 3.24 -16.66
C VAL A 137 -9.18 2.46 -15.50
N VAL A 138 -8.41 3.16 -14.67
CA VAL A 138 -7.95 2.68 -13.36
C VAL A 138 -8.42 3.69 -12.33
N SER A 139 -9.22 3.26 -11.37
CA SER A 139 -9.73 4.15 -10.33
C SER A 139 -9.58 3.56 -8.94
N VAL A 140 -9.56 4.45 -7.96
CA VAL A 140 -9.55 4.15 -6.54
C VAL A 140 -10.71 4.89 -5.91
N ALA A 141 -11.50 4.19 -5.11
CA ALA A 141 -12.51 4.78 -4.25
C ALA A 141 -12.33 4.28 -2.82
N THR A 142 -12.84 5.02 -1.84
CA THR A 142 -12.86 4.57 -0.44
C THR A 142 -14.24 4.03 -0.10
N ASP A 143 -14.34 2.72 0.10
CA ASP A 143 -15.52 2.04 0.63
C ASP A 143 -15.62 2.22 2.16
N PRO A 144 -16.83 2.42 2.74
CA PRO A 144 -17.00 2.61 4.17
C PRO A 144 -16.59 1.42 5.04
N VAL A 145 -16.61 0.21 4.50
CA VAL A 145 -16.30 -1.05 5.21
C VAL A 145 -14.89 -1.52 4.89
N PHE A 146 -14.55 -1.58 3.60
CA PHE A 146 -13.29 -2.16 3.15
C PHE A 146 -12.14 -1.16 2.99
N GLY A 147 -12.42 0.13 3.14
CA GLY A 147 -11.44 1.18 2.89
C GLY A 147 -11.15 1.32 1.39
N PRO A 148 -9.92 1.65 0.97
CA PRO A 148 -9.63 1.85 -0.44
C PRO A 148 -9.85 0.57 -1.25
N VAL A 149 -10.50 0.72 -2.40
CA VAL A 149 -10.71 -0.34 -3.40
C VAL A 149 -10.19 0.13 -4.75
N ILE A 150 -9.55 -0.75 -5.50
CA ILE A 150 -9.03 -0.48 -6.85
C ILE A 150 -9.98 -1.09 -7.87
N ALA A 151 -10.42 -0.28 -8.82
CA ALA A 151 -11.22 -0.72 -9.95
C ALA A 151 -10.43 -0.59 -11.25
N PHE A 152 -10.63 -1.57 -12.13
CA PHE A 152 -10.09 -1.59 -13.48
C PHE A 152 -11.21 -1.89 -14.48
N GLY A 153 -11.16 -1.28 -15.66
CA GLY A 153 -12.14 -1.55 -16.70
C GLY A 153 -11.87 -0.84 -18.01
N GLN A 154 -12.84 -0.98 -18.91
CA GLN A 154 -12.85 -0.24 -20.18
C GLN A 154 -13.07 1.25 -19.94
N GLY A 155 -12.24 2.09 -20.57
CA GLY A 155 -12.34 3.54 -20.56
C GLY A 155 -13.09 4.09 -21.77
N GLY A 156 -13.02 5.41 -21.93
CA GLY A 156 -13.62 6.14 -23.04
C GLY A 156 -15.11 6.44 -22.90
N THR A 157 -15.68 7.10 -23.92
CA THR A 157 -17.05 7.67 -23.87
C THR A 157 -18.15 6.62 -23.67
N ALA A 158 -17.89 5.37 -24.02
CA ALA A 158 -18.84 4.27 -23.84
C ALA A 158 -18.73 3.57 -22.47
N ALA A 159 -17.73 3.90 -21.65
CA ALA A 159 -17.42 3.19 -20.40
C ALA A 159 -18.62 3.10 -19.44
N ASP A 160 -19.38 4.20 -19.29
CA ASP A 160 -20.52 4.28 -18.38
C ASP A 160 -21.71 3.43 -18.83
N ILE A 161 -21.80 3.13 -20.13
CA ILE A 161 -22.84 2.30 -20.74
C ILE A 161 -22.46 0.82 -20.66
N VAL A 162 -21.21 0.49 -21.03
CA VAL A 162 -20.75 -0.90 -21.09
C VAL A 162 -20.62 -1.50 -19.68
N ARG A 163 -20.27 -0.69 -18.66
CA ARG A 163 -20.10 -1.10 -17.26
C ARG A 163 -19.18 -2.32 -17.09
N ASP A 164 -18.12 -2.39 -17.90
CA ASP A 164 -17.13 -3.45 -17.81
C ASP A 164 -16.05 -3.10 -16.79
N ARG A 165 -16.30 -3.42 -15.52
CA ARG A 165 -15.38 -3.12 -14.42
C ARG A 165 -15.23 -4.31 -13.49
N ALA A 166 -14.01 -4.49 -12.99
CA ALA A 166 -13.68 -5.41 -11.90
C ALA A 166 -13.07 -4.61 -10.75
N VAL A 167 -13.19 -5.15 -9.52
CA VAL A 167 -12.71 -4.50 -8.29
C VAL A 167 -11.83 -5.48 -7.51
N SER A 168 -10.80 -4.94 -6.85
CA SER A 168 -9.92 -5.65 -5.93
C SER A 168 -9.51 -4.75 -4.77
N LEU A 169 -9.00 -5.36 -3.70
CA LEU A 169 -8.47 -4.66 -2.53
C LEU A 169 -6.96 -4.48 -2.67
N PRO A 170 -6.41 -3.30 -2.33
CA PRO A 170 -4.98 -3.15 -2.12
C PRO A 170 -4.54 -3.90 -0.85
N PRO A 171 -3.27 -4.35 -0.78
CA PRO A 171 -2.25 -4.25 -1.81
C PRO A 171 -2.40 -5.31 -2.92
N LEU A 172 -2.14 -4.93 -4.17
CA LEU A 172 -2.07 -5.85 -5.30
C LEU A 172 -0.66 -6.43 -5.44
N ASN A 173 -0.59 -7.73 -5.75
CA ASN A 173 0.57 -8.38 -6.36
C ASN A 173 0.26 -8.70 -7.82
N THR A 174 1.24 -9.21 -8.57
CA THR A 174 1.08 -9.54 -9.99
C THR A 174 -0.06 -10.55 -10.25
N VAL A 175 -0.27 -11.50 -9.34
CA VAL A 175 -1.36 -12.49 -9.46
C VAL A 175 -2.73 -11.82 -9.33
N LEU A 176 -2.91 -10.95 -8.34
CA LEU A 176 -4.13 -10.19 -8.10
C LEU A 176 -4.38 -9.16 -9.21
N ALA A 177 -3.34 -8.54 -9.76
CA ALA A 177 -3.47 -7.62 -10.89
C ALA A 177 -3.90 -8.36 -12.17
N ARG A 178 -3.31 -9.54 -12.44
CA ARG A 178 -3.72 -10.42 -13.54
C ARG A 178 -5.16 -10.88 -13.39
N ASP A 179 -5.55 -11.34 -12.20
CA ASP A 179 -6.93 -11.72 -11.90
C ASP A 179 -7.89 -10.55 -12.13
N LEU A 180 -7.59 -9.36 -11.58
CA LEU A 180 -8.38 -8.15 -11.71
C LEU A 180 -8.65 -7.81 -13.18
N VAL A 181 -7.60 -7.82 -14.02
CA VAL A 181 -7.74 -7.57 -15.46
C VAL A 181 -8.55 -8.67 -16.14
N SER A 182 -8.26 -9.94 -15.86
CA SER A 182 -8.91 -11.09 -16.49
C SER A 182 -10.42 -11.17 -16.25
N ARG A 183 -10.91 -10.57 -15.15
CA ARG A 183 -12.34 -10.51 -14.81
C ARG A 183 -13.14 -9.51 -15.66
N THR A 184 -12.48 -8.69 -16.48
CA THR A 184 -13.13 -7.74 -17.39
C THR A 184 -13.34 -8.35 -18.78
N ARG A 185 -14.37 -7.93 -19.52
CA ARG A 185 -14.57 -8.33 -20.92
C ARG A 185 -13.55 -7.69 -21.85
N VAL A 186 -13.11 -6.47 -21.55
CA VAL A 186 -12.08 -5.75 -22.33
C VAL A 186 -10.77 -6.53 -22.38
N SER A 187 -10.46 -7.36 -21.37
CA SER A 187 -9.29 -8.25 -21.38
C SER A 187 -9.17 -9.12 -22.63
N LYS A 188 -10.30 -9.52 -23.23
CA LYS A 188 -10.32 -10.28 -24.49
C LYS A 188 -9.87 -9.45 -25.69
N LEU A 189 -10.18 -8.15 -25.69
CA LEU A 189 -9.72 -7.22 -26.72
C LEU A 189 -8.23 -6.90 -26.52
N LEU A 190 -7.79 -6.75 -25.27
CA LEU A 190 -6.40 -6.48 -24.91
C LEU A 190 -5.44 -7.60 -25.32
N ALA A 191 -5.93 -8.84 -25.43
CA ALA A 191 -5.17 -9.99 -25.91
C ALA A 191 -4.89 -9.97 -27.43
N GLY A 192 -5.40 -8.95 -28.14
CA GLY A 192 -5.29 -8.82 -29.59
C GLY A 192 -6.41 -9.52 -30.35
N TYR A 193 -6.74 -8.99 -31.52
CA TYR A 193 -7.75 -9.55 -32.44
C TYR A 193 -7.53 -9.00 -33.85
N SER A 194 -7.71 -9.83 -34.88
CA SER A 194 -7.51 -9.46 -36.28
C SER A 194 -6.17 -8.71 -36.49
N ASP A 195 -6.20 -7.44 -36.90
CA ASP A 195 -5.03 -6.60 -37.15
C ASP A 195 -4.52 -5.83 -35.91
N HIS A 196 -5.11 -6.08 -34.71
CA HIS A 196 -4.71 -5.44 -33.46
C HIS A 196 -3.79 -6.38 -32.66
N ALA A 197 -2.57 -5.93 -32.41
CA ALA A 197 -1.63 -6.61 -31.53
C ALA A 197 -2.15 -6.63 -30.08
N ALA A 198 -1.69 -7.62 -29.31
CA ALA A 198 -1.89 -7.62 -27.87
C ALA A 198 -1.19 -6.40 -27.25
N ILE A 199 -1.74 -5.88 -26.16
CA ILE A 199 -1.08 -4.81 -25.41
C ILE A 199 0.14 -5.34 -24.66
N ASP A 200 1.00 -4.43 -24.20
CA ASP A 200 1.95 -4.73 -23.15
C ASP A 200 1.22 -4.93 -21.80
N PHE A 201 0.85 -6.17 -21.52
CA PHE A 201 0.19 -6.55 -20.26
C PHE A 201 1.06 -6.30 -19.04
N GLU A 202 2.39 -6.45 -19.15
CA GLU A 202 3.28 -6.25 -18.02
C GLU A 202 3.35 -4.76 -17.65
N ALA A 203 3.38 -3.85 -18.63
CA ALA A 203 3.23 -2.42 -18.38
C ALA A 203 1.90 -2.07 -17.68
N LEU A 204 0.79 -2.68 -18.10
CA LEU A 204 -0.52 -2.49 -17.44
C LEU A 204 -0.52 -3.00 -15.99
N TYR A 205 0.02 -4.19 -15.75
CA TYR A 205 0.11 -4.75 -14.41
C TYR A 205 0.98 -3.88 -13.51
N LEU A 206 2.11 -3.37 -14.01
CA LEU A 206 2.96 -2.44 -13.27
C LEU A 206 2.22 -1.15 -12.88
N VAL A 207 1.37 -0.59 -13.75
CA VAL A 207 0.53 0.56 -13.39
C VAL A 207 -0.43 0.22 -12.25
N LEU A 208 -1.12 -0.93 -12.30
CA LEU A 208 -2.01 -1.37 -11.22
C LEU A 208 -1.27 -1.57 -9.89
N LEU A 209 -0.07 -2.15 -9.93
CA LEU A 209 0.78 -2.31 -8.75
C LEU A 209 1.23 -0.96 -8.19
N LYS A 210 1.62 0.00 -9.04
CA LYS A 210 2.01 1.35 -8.64
C LYS A 210 0.85 2.15 -8.05
N VAL A 211 -0.35 2.04 -8.63
CA VAL A 211 -1.57 2.64 -8.06
C VAL A 211 -1.89 2.01 -6.71
N SER A 212 -1.76 0.69 -6.59
CA SER A 212 -1.93 -0.01 -5.32
C SER A 212 -0.92 0.44 -4.27
N GLN A 213 0.33 0.66 -4.67
CA GLN A 213 1.36 1.14 -3.78
C GLN A 213 1.08 2.57 -3.30
N MET A 214 0.71 3.44 -4.23
CA MET A 214 0.35 4.83 -3.95
C MET A 214 -0.76 4.96 -2.90
N VAL A 215 -1.80 4.11 -2.95
CA VAL A 215 -2.85 4.13 -1.91
C VAL A 215 -2.38 3.55 -0.58
N CYS A 216 -1.45 2.61 -0.58
CA CYS A 216 -0.84 2.10 0.66
C CYS A 216 0.02 3.17 1.36
N ASP A 217 0.69 4.02 0.59
CA ASP A 217 1.64 5.03 1.10
C ASP A 217 1.01 6.38 1.46
N LEU A 218 -0.04 6.78 0.73
CA LEU A 218 -0.67 8.10 0.83
C LEU A 218 -2.09 7.98 1.45
N ALA A 219 -2.18 8.12 2.77
CA ALA A 219 -3.46 8.11 3.50
C ALA A 219 -4.39 9.26 3.09
N GLU A 220 -3.78 10.35 2.64
CA GLU A 220 -4.41 11.60 2.24
C GLU A 220 -5.21 11.43 0.94
N VAL A 221 -4.94 10.38 0.15
CA VAL A 221 -5.65 10.10 -1.10
C VAL A 221 -6.93 9.32 -0.82
N ALA A 222 -8.06 9.95 -1.11
CA ALA A 222 -9.39 9.36 -0.98
C ALA A 222 -9.90 8.72 -2.28
N GLU A 223 -9.62 9.35 -3.42
CA GLU A 223 -9.96 8.83 -4.75
C GLU A 223 -8.86 9.13 -5.76
N ILE A 224 -8.70 8.21 -6.71
CA ILE A 224 -7.88 8.39 -7.92
C ILE A 224 -8.75 7.99 -9.10
N ASP A 225 -8.69 8.73 -10.20
CA ASP A 225 -9.32 8.36 -11.46
C ASP A 225 -8.34 8.64 -12.59
N ILE A 226 -7.77 7.59 -13.17
CA ILE A 226 -6.88 7.66 -14.34
C ILE A 226 -7.72 7.28 -15.55
N ASN A 227 -8.16 8.30 -16.30
CA ASN A 227 -9.11 8.13 -17.39
C ASN A 227 -8.98 9.24 -18.44
N PRO A 228 -8.50 8.94 -19.67
CA PRO A 228 -8.15 7.61 -20.17
C PRO A 228 -6.70 7.21 -19.84
N LEU A 229 -6.52 5.91 -19.59
CA LEU A 229 -5.24 5.22 -19.61
C LEU A 229 -5.11 4.49 -20.97
N LEU A 230 -4.25 4.97 -21.86
CA LEU A 230 -4.04 4.32 -23.15
C LEU A 230 -3.09 3.13 -23.02
N ALA A 231 -3.43 2.01 -23.64
CA ALA A 231 -2.59 0.82 -23.70
C ALA A 231 -2.56 0.21 -25.11
N ASP A 232 -1.36 -0.02 -25.64
CA ASP A 232 -1.12 -0.88 -26.81
C ASP A 232 0.18 -1.68 -26.63
N ALA A 233 0.70 -2.28 -27.71
CA ALA A 233 1.93 -3.07 -27.72
C ALA A 233 3.19 -2.30 -27.27
N ASP A 234 3.21 -0.97 -27.42
CA ASP A 234 4.33 -0.10 -27.04
C ASP A 234 4.28 0.34 -25.56
N GLY A 235 3.27 -0.11 -24.81
CA GLY A 235 3.15 0.20 -23.37
C GLY A 235 1.91 1.01 -23.01
N VAL A 236 1.97 1.68 -21.86
CA VAL A 236 0.82 2.34 -21.23
C VAL A 236 1.13 3.82 -20.96
N VAL A 237 0.16 4.71 -21.17
CA VAL A 237 0.28 6.15 -20.84
C VAL A 237 -1.05 6.74 -20.34
N ALA A 238 -1.00 7.44 -19.21
CA ALA A 238 -2.13 8.17 -18.66
C ALA A 238 -2.27 9.55 -19.32
N LEU A 239 -3.41 9.81 -19.95
CA LEU A 239 -3.67 11.10 -20.61
C LEU A 239 -4.32 12.13 -19.67
N ASP A 240 -5.10 11.66 -18.72
CA ASP A 240 -5.75 12.47 -17.70
C ASP A 240 -5.79 11.74 -16.37
N ALA A 241 -5.81 12.51 -15.29
CA ALA A 241 -5.83 11.99 -13.94
C ALA A 241 -6.54 12.98 -13.02
N ARG A 242 -7.33 12.44 -12.09
CA ARG A 242 -7.94 13.18 -10.99
C ARG A 242 -7.59 12.52 -9.67
N ILE A 243 -7.20 13.32 -8.69
CA ILE A 243 -6.96 12.86 -7.32
C ILE A 243 -7.77 13.73 -6.35
N ARG A 244 -8.56 13.08 -5.49
CA ARG A 244 -9.31 13.72 -4.41
C ARG A 244 -8.67 13.40 -3.07
N LEU A 245 -8.55 14.42 -2.23
CA LEU A 245 -7.99 14.32 -0.89
C LEU A 245 -9.06 13.92 0.13
N ALA A 246 -8.65 13.23 1.19
CA ALA A 246 -9.48 12.93 2.35
C ALA A 246 -9.68 14.18 3.21
N ALA A 247 -10.88 14.36 3.76
CA ALA A 247 -11.20 15.52 4.60
C ALA A 247 -10.47 15.52 5.95
N HIS A 248 -10.12 14.34 6.46
CA HIS A 248 -9.40 14.16 7.73
C HIS A 248 -8.41 13.00 7.60
N PRO A 249 -7.11 13.27 7.36
CA PRO A 249 -6.09 12.21 7.24
C PRO A 249 -5.72 11.57 8.59
N GLY A 250 -6.61 11.63 9.60
CA GLY A 250 -6.31 11.29 11.00
C GLY A 250 -6.09 9.81 11.30
N ARG A 251 -6.34 8.91 10.34
CA ARG A 251 -5.94 7.49 10.44
C ARG A 251 -4.63 7.28 9.70
N ARG A 252 -3.74 6.46 10.25
CA ARG A 252 -2.51 6.06 9.54
C ARG A 252 -2.90 5.35 8.23
N ALA A 253 -2.11 5.52 7.17
CA ALA A 253 -2.38 4.92 5.85
C ALA A 253 -2.68 3.41 5.90
N ARG A 254 -2.12 2.72 6.90
CA ARG A 254 -2.27 1.28 7.13
C ARG A 254 -3.56 0.89 7.86
N GLU A 255 -4.13 1.77 8.67
CA GLU A 255 -5.31 1.48 9.49
C GLU A 255 -6.61 1.50 8.68
N ARG A 256 -6.57 2.07 7.47
CA ARG A 256 -7.71 2.08 6.55
C ARG A 256 -7.72 0.91 5.57
N LEU A 257 -6.66 0.10 5.51
CA LEU A 257 -6.57 -1.00 4.54
C LEU A 257 -7.24 -2.25 5.13
N ALA A 258 -8.13 -2.88 4.37
CA ALA A 258 -8.69 -4.17 4.74
C ALA A 258 -7.64 -5.30 4.76
N ILE A 259 -6.56 -5.16 3.97
CA ILE A 259 -5.45 -6.10 3.91
C ILE A 259 -4.16 -5.32 4.19
N ARG A 260 -3.39 -5.73 5.20
CA ARG A 260 -2.12 -5.07 5.50
C ARG A 260 -1.02 -5.51 4.52
N PRO A 261 -0.28 -4.58 3.91
CA PRO A 261 0.87 -4.92 3.09
C PRO A 261 1.98 -5.53 3.93
N TYR A 262 2.83 -6.31 3.26
CA TYR A 262 4.04 -6.83 3.87
C TYR A 262 4.89 -5.68 4.43
N PRO A 263 5.26 -5.68 5.73
CA PRO A 263 5.98 -4.57 6.35
C PRO A 263 7.50 -4.71 6.13
N ALA A 264 7.95 -4.33 4.93
CA ALA A 264 9.34 -4.47 4.49
C ALA A 264 10.33 -3.64 5.33
N GLU A 265 9.88 -2.57 5.96
CA GLU A 265 10.69 -1.77 6.87
C GLU A 265 11.08 -2.49 8.17
N LEU A 266 10.47 -3.65 8.46
CA LEU A 266 10.81 -4.48 9.61
C LEU A 266 11.88 -5.53 9.29
N GLU A 267 12.37 -5.56 8.05
CA GLU A 267 13.51 -6.39 7.66
C GLU A 267 14.82 -5.83 8.25
N SER A 268 15.68 -6.70 8.75
CA SER A 268 16.97 -6.29 9.32
C SER A 268 18.02 -7.37 9.22
N ARG A 269 19.29 -6.96 9.12
CA ARG A 269 20.46 -7.84 9.26
C ARG A 269 21.06 -7.62 10.62
N VAL A 270 21.23 -8.69 11.38
CA VAL A 270 21.74 -8.66 12.74
C VAL A 270 22.81 -9.73 12.93
N THR A 271 23.79 -9.47 13.78
CA THR A 271 24.77 -10.48 14.17
C THR A 271 24.27 -11.23 15.39
N ALA A 272 24.02 -12.53 15.25
CA ALA A 272 23.59 -13.38 16.36
C ALA A 272 24.13 -14.81 16.19
N GLY A 273 24.41 -15.46 17.32
CA GLY A 273 24.84 -16.85 17.35
C GLY A 273 26.08 -17.22 16.55
N GLY A 274 26.98 -16.25 16.34
CA GLY A 274 28.26 -16.45 15.65
C GLY A 274 28.23 -16.19 14.15
N GLY A 275 27.11 -15.70 13.59
CA GLY A 275 26.98 -15.36 12.18
C GLY A 275 26.06 -14.18 11.91
N GLU A 276 25.94 -13.80 10.64
CA GLU A 276 24.91 -12.89 10.17
C GLU A 276 23.56 -13.62 10.13
N VAL A 277 22.51 -12.94 10.57
CA VAL A 277 21.13 -13.43 10.58
C VAL A 277 20.28 -12.40 9.88
N PHE A 278 19.50 -12.84 8.91
CA PHE A 278 18.50 -12.01 8.27
C PHE A 278 17.15 -12.22 8.96
N LEU A 279 16.62 -11.17 9.56
CA LEU A 279 15.39 -11.18 10.33
C LEU A 279 14.32 -10.41 9.58
N ARG A 280 13.17 -11.05 9.35
CA ARG A 280 12.03 -10.38 8.69
C ARG A 280 10.68 -10.99 9.07
N PRO A 281 9.56 -10.26 8.86
CA PRO A 281 8.24 -10.86 8.89
C PRO A 281 8.13 -12.04 7.90
N ILE A 282 7.38 -13.08 8.28
CA ILE A 282 7.10 -14.24 7.43
C ILE A 282 6.31 -13.83 6.19
N ARG A 283 6.45 -14.58 5.11
CA ARG A 283 5.68 -14.43 3.87
C ARG A 283 5.02 -15.76 3.52
N PRO A 284 3.85 -15.78 2.85
CA PRO A 284 3.29 -16.97 2.20
C PRO A 284 4.32 -17.86 1.47
N GLU A 285 5.31 -17.26 0.81
CA GLU A 285 6.37 -17.97 0.06
C GLU A 285 7.32 -18.79 0.94
N ASP A 286 7.34 -18.55 2.26
CA ASP A 286 8.23 -19.22 3.20
C ASP A 286 7.75 -20.60 3.59
N GLU A 287 6.57 -21.02 3.14
CA GLU A 287 5.99 -22.32 3.47
C GLU A 287 6.96 -23.50 3.24
N PRO A 288 7.72 -23.57 2.12
CA PRO A 288 8.68 -24.67 1.91
C PRO A 288 9.85 -24.63 2.92
N ALA A 289 10.35 -23.44 3.26
CA ALA A 289 11.41 -23.30 4.26
C ALA A 289 10.92 -23.63 5.67
N LEU A 290 9.66 -23.28 5.97
CA LEU A 290 9.00 -23.61 7.24
C LEU A 290 8.73 -25.12 7.36
N ARG A 291 8.37 -25.78 6.26
CA ARG A 291 8.28 -27.25 6.19
C ARG A 291 9.61 -27.89 6.57
N ALA A 292 10.69 -27.51 5.87
CA ALA A 292 12.02 -28.04 6.11
C ALA A 292 12.49 -27.81 7.54
N PHE A 293 12.14 -26.65 8.13
CA PHE A 293 12.40 -26.36 9.54
C PHE A 293 11.67 -27.32 10.49
N PHE A 294 10.37 -27.55 10.31
CA PHE A 294 9.64 -28.46 11.21
C PHE A 294 10.12 -29.90 11.08
N GLU A 295 10.49 -30.34 9.87
CA GLU A 295 11.03 -31.68 9.60
C GLU A 295 12.42 -31.89 10.22
N SER A 296 13.20 -30.83 10.42
CA SER A 296 14.56 -30.92 11.01
C SER A 296 14.58 -30.77 12.54
N VAL A 297 13.47 -30.37 13.17
CA VAL A 297 13.39 -30.16 14.62
C VAL A 297 12.99 -31.47 15.33
N PRO A 298 13.70 -31.89 16.39
CA PRO A 298 13.35 -33.11 17.13
C PRO A 298 11.92 -33.10 17.69
N GLU A 299 11.26 -34.26 17.71
CA GLU A 299 9.87 -34.39 18.20
C GLU A 299 9.67 -33.80 19.60
N GLU A 300 10.66 -33.97 20.49
CA GLU A 300 10.57 -33.44 21.87
C GLU A 300 10.54 -31.91 21.90
N ASP A 301 11.27 -31.25 20.99
CA ASP A 301 11.24 -29.79 20.87
C ASP A 301 9.88 -29.31 20.33
N LEU A 302 9.32 -30.02 19.34
CA LEU A 302 7.97 -29.73 18.83
C LEU A 302 6.91 -29.95 19.91
N ARG A 303 7.05 -31.01 20.71
CA ARG A 303 6.17 -31.30 21.84
C ARG A 303 6.18 -30.18 22.86
N MET A 304 7.34 -29.59 23.15
CA MET A 304 7.46 -28.45 24.05
C MET A 304 6.74 -27.20 23.52
N ARG A 305 6.64 -27.03 22.20
CA ARG A 305 5.97 -25.89 21.54
C ARG A 305 4.48 -26.06 21.36
N PHE A 306 4.03 -27.27 21.04
CA PHE A 306 2.64 -27.57 20.69
C PHE A 306 1.88 -28.32 21.80
N PHE A 307 2.54 -28.61 22.93
CA PHE A 307 1.98 -29.37 24.06
C PHE A 307 1.54 -30.81 23.73
N ALA A 308 1.83 -31.28 22.51
CA ALA A 308 1.45 -32.58 21.99
C ALA A 308 2.51 -33.09 21.01
N ARG A 309 2.58 -34.42 20.83
CA ARG A 309 3.36 -35.00 19.73
C ARG A 309 2.71 -34.59 18.41
N ARG A 310 3.52 -34.13 17.46
CA ARG A 310 3.09 -33.71 16.13
C ARG A 310 3.66 -34.68 15.10
N GLY A 311 2.82 -35.14 14.19
CA GLY A 311 3.26 -35.86 12.99
C GLY A 311 3.67 -34.89 11.88
N GLU A 312 3.49 -35.31 10.64
CA GLU A 312 3.76 -34.46 9.47
C GLU A 312 2.81 -33.26 9.40
N PHE A 313 3.35 -32.11 8.97
CA PHE A 313 2.57 -30.89 8.77
C PHE A 313 2.02 -30.87 7.34
N SER A 314 0.70 -30.79 7.21
CA SER A 314 0.04 -30.67 5.91
C SER A 314 0.31 -29.31 5.25
N HIS A 315 0.16 -29.22 3.93
CA HIS A 315 0.22 -27.95 3.20
C HIS A 315 -0.75 -26.90 3.77
N ALA A 316 -1.98 -27.32 4.10
CA ALA A 316 -2.99 -26.43 4.66
C ALA A 316 -2.59 -25.88 6.04
N GLU A 317 -1.94 -26.67 6.89
CA GLU A 317 -1.44 -26.19 8.19
C GLU A 317 -0.28 -25.20 8.03
N LEU A 318 0.69 -25.50 7.16
CA LEU A 318 1.82 -24.59 6.94
C LEU A 318 1.40 -23.28 6.29
N ALA A 319 0.42 -23.32 5.38
CA ALA A 319 -0.17 -22.11 4.83
C ALA A 319 -0.78 -21.22 5.92
N ARG A 320 -1.38 -21.79 6.97
CA ARG A 320 -1.88 -20.99 8.12
C ARG A 320 -0.77 -20.36 8.96
N TYR A 321 0.42 -20.96 8.98
CA TYR A 321 1.58 -20.38 9.68
C TYR A 321 2.29 -19.30 8.86
N SER A 322 2.27 -19.39 7.53
CA SER A 322 2.97 -18.45 6.66
C SER A 322 2.10 -17.30 6.15
N GLN A 323 0.78 -17.53 5.99
CA GLN A 323 -0.18 -16.53 5.50
C GLN A 323 -0.89 -15.86 6.68
N ILE A 324 -0.21 -14.86 7.25
CA ILE A 324 -0.71 -14.14 8.43
C ILE A 324 -1.37 -12.81 8.05
N ASP A 325 -2.29 -12.37 8.90
CA ASP A 325 -2.78 -10.99 8.89
C ASP A 325 -1.83 -10.12 9.74
N TYR A 326 -0.97 -9.33 9.08
CA TYR A 326 0.03 -8.48 9.75
C TYR A 326 -0.57 -7.43 10.71
N ASP A 327 -1.89 -7.23 10.74
CA ASP A 327 -2.57 -6.40 11.74
C ASP A 327 -2.63 -7.09 13.10
N ARG A 328 -3.06 -8.36 13.12
CA ARG A 328 -3.39 -9.11 14.34
C ARG A 328 -2.37 -10.16 14.69
N GLU A 329 -1.71 -10.73 13.69
CA GLU A 329 -0.69 -11.75 13.86
C GLU A 329 0.62 -11.24 13.27
N MET A 330 1.70 -11.34 14.04
CA MET A 330 3.03 -10.98 13.58
C MET A 330 4.00 -12.13 13.85
N THR A 331 4.53 -12.70 12.77
CA THR A 331 5.55 -13.74 12.82
C THR A 331 6.86 -13.22 12.28
N PHE A 332 7.89 -13.14 13.11
CA PHE A 332 9.26 -12.85 12.69
C PHE A 332 10.04 -14.15 12.53
N VAL A 333 10.77 -14.27 11.41
CA VAL A 333 11.58 -15.43 11.06
C VAL A 333 13.04 -15.00 10.92
N ALA A 334 13.92 -15.74 11.58
CA ALA A 334 15.36 -15.58 11.48
C ALA A 334 15.94 -16.58 10.48
N PHE A 335 16.63 -16.09 9.47
CA PHE A 335 17.30 -16.87 8.43
C PHE A 335 18.82 -16.78 8.58
N ASP A 336 19.54 -17.83 8.19
CA ASP A 336 21.02 -17.86 8.17
C ASP A 336 21.65 -17.12 7.00
N SER A 337 20.85 -16.70 6.01
CA SER A 337 21.26 -15.93 4.85
C SER A 337 20.10 -15.06 4.34
N ALA A 338 20.42 -14.02 3.59
CA ALA A 338 19.44 -13.22 2.85
C ALA A 338 19.03 -13.88 1.51
N ASP A 339 19.75 -14.91 1.06
CA ASP A 339 19.42 -15.68 -0.15
C ASP A 339 18.25 -16.64 0.12
N VAL A 340 17.02 -16.09 0.15
CA VAL A 340 15.79 -16.79 0.59
C VAL A 340 15.57 -18.17 -0.05
N PRO A 341 15.83 -18.41 -1.36
CA PRO A 341 15.75 -19.74 -1.95
C PRO A 341 16.65 -20.80 -1.29
N GLN A 342 17.77 -20.39 -0.69
CA GLN A 342 18.74 -21.28 -0.03
C GLN A 342 18.78 -21.10 1.49
N ALA A 343 18.14 -20.06 2.01
CA ALA A 343 18.24 -19.67 3.41
C ALA A 343 17.45 -20.63 4.30
N ARG A 344 18.12 -21.12 5.34
CA ARG A 344 17.52 -21.98 6.36
C ARG A 344 16.97 -21.14 7.50
N ILE A 345 15.79 -21.52 7.99
CA ILE A 345 15.21 -20.90 9.18
C ILE A 345 16.00 -21.37 10.41
N LEU A 346 16.49 -20.40 11.20
CA LEU A 346 17.16 -20.62 12.48
C LEU A 346 16.17 -20.58 13.66
N GLY A 347 15.02 -19.94 13.47
CA GLY A 347 13.93 -19.88 14.42
C GLY A 347 12.89 -18.84 14.03
N TYR A 348 11.75 -18.88 14.69
CA TYR A 348 10.68 -17.90 14.51
C TYR A 348 10.00 -17.59 15.83
N VAL A 349 9.38 -16.42 15.91
CA VAL A 349 8.48 -16.02 16.99
C VAL A 349 7.18 -15.49 16.39
N VAL A 350 6.07 -15.86 17.01
CA VAL A 350 4.72 -15.43 16.66
C VAL A 350 4.18 -14.59 17.81
N GLY A 351 3.52 -13.48 17.49
CA GLY A 351 2.66 -12.73 18.40
C GLY A 351 1.26 -12.61 17.81
N LEU A 352 0.24 -12.95 18.58
CA LEU A 352 -1.17 -12.87 18.20
C LEU A 352 -1.89 -11.90 19.14
N SER A 353 -2.24 -10.72 18.65
CA SER A 353 -3.00 -9.70 19.37
C SER A 353 -4.49 -10.03 19.39
N ASP A 354 -5.14 -9.69 20.50
CA ASP A 354 -6.59 -9.65 20.59
C ASP A 354 -7.19 -8.54 19.68
N PRO A 355 -8.51 -8.56 19.41
CA PRO A 355 -9.14 -7.59 18.51
C PRO A 355 -8.98 -6.12 18.93
N ASP A 356 -8.76 -5.86 20.21
CA ASP A 356 -8.65 -4.51 20.79
C ASP A 356 -7.19 -4.07 20.97
N ASN A 357 -6.22 -4.91 20.58
CA ASN A 357 -4.79 -4.74 20.77
C ASN A 357 -4.39 -4.45 22.23
N VAL A 358 -5.10 -5.02 23.19
CA VAL A 358 -4.80 -4.90 24.62
C VAL A 358 -3.75 -5.94 25.00
N GLN A 359 -4.01 -7.20 24.69
CA GLN A 359 -3.14 -8.33 24.99
C GLN A 359 -2.69 -9.03 23.71
N ALA A 360 -1.44 -9.51 23.71
CA ALA A 360 -0.92 -10.41 22.69
C ALA A 360 -0.40 -11.70 23.31
N GLU A 361 -0.73 -12.84 22.69
CA GLU A 361 -0.12 -14.13 23.00
C GLU A 361 1.12 -14.35 22.17
N PHE A 362 2.14 -15.01 22.70
CA PHE A 362 3.32 -15.35 21.92
C PHE A 362 3.63 -16.83 21.91
N ALA A 363 4.40 -17.21 20.90
CA ALA A 363 5.15 -18.43 20.96
C ALA A 363 6.42 -18.38 20.12
N VAL A 364 7.42 -19.18 20.48
CA VAL A 364 8.75 -19.15 19.88
C VAL A 364 9.26 -20.55 19.66
N GLN A 365 9.95 -20.77 18.54
CA GLN A 365 10.67 -22.00 18.26
C GLN A 365 12.05 -21.64 17.69
N VAL A 366 13.09 -22.30 18.21
CA VAL A 366 14.47 -22.10 17.77
C VAL A 366 15.02 -23.45 17.31
N HIS A 367 15.66 -23.46 16.14
CA HIS A 367 16.33 -24.65 15.62
C HIS A 367 17.43 -25.11 16.60
N PRO A 368 17.63 -26.42 16.82
CA PRO A 368 18.66 -26.94 17.72
C PRO A 368 20.05 -26.31 17.52
N ASP A 369 20.51 -26.19 16.28
CA ASP A 369 21.80 -25.57 15.92
C ASP A 369 21.97 -24.11 16.38
N ALA A 370 20.85 -23.41 16.61
CA ALA A 370 20.81 -22.01 17.03
C ALA A 370 20.49 -21.85 18.54
N LYS A 371 20.24 -22.95 19.27
CA LYS A 371 19.99 -22.90 20.72
C LYS A 371 21.25 -22.56 21.50
N GLY A 372 21.07 -21.93 22.67
CA GLY A 372 22.18 -21.47 23.51
C GLY A 372 22.99 -20.30 22.95
N ARG A 373 22.68 -19.84 21.74
CA ARG A 373 23.42 -18.82 20.99
C ARG A 373 22.73 -17.45 20.92
N GLY A 374 21.70 -17.24 21.75
CA GLY A 374 20.97 -15.97 21.85
C GLY A 374 19.81 -15.80 20.87
N MET A 375 19.56 -16.75 19.96
CA MET A 375 18.51 -16.66 18.93
C MET A 375 17.10 -16.42 19.50
N GLY A 376 16.71 -17.17 20.55
CA GLY A 376 15.41 -16.97 21.19
C GLY A 376 15.26 -15.57 21.80
N ARG A 377 16.34 -15.00 22.36
CA ARG A 377 16.33 -13.63 22.90
C ARG A 377 16.21 -12.59 21.80
N LEU A 378 16.92 -12.77 20.68
CA LEU A 378 16.80 -11.91 19.51
C LEU A 378 15.34 -11.87 19.04
N LEU A 379 14.76 -13.04 18.75
CA LEU A 379 13.38 -13.16 18.27
C LEU A 379 12.39 -12.50 19.23
N MET A 380 12.44 -12.86 20.52
CA MET A 380 11.54 -12.28 21.53
C MET A 380 11.68 -10.76 21.65
N ASN A 381 12.91 -10.23 21.65
CA ASN A 381 13.13 -8.78 21.70
C ASN A 381 12.58 -8.06 20.47
N THR A 382 12.69 -8.66 19.28
CA THR A 382 12.10 -8.10 18.06
C THR A 382 10.58 -8.04 18.17
N LEU A 383 9.93 -9.13 18.61
CA LEU A 383 8.48 -9.12 18.81
C LEU A 383 8.06 -8.09 19.88
N ILE A 384 8.76 -8.03 21.01
CA ILE A 384 8.49 -7.05 22.08
C ILE A 384 8.62 -5.61 21.56
N GLY A 385 9.66 -5.32 20.76
CA GLY A 385 9.85 -4.01 20.15
C GLY A 385 8.71 -3.64 19.21
N TYR A 386 8.28 -4.58 18.36
CA TYR A 386 7.13 -4.41 17.47
C TYR A 386 5.84 -4.13 18.24
N LEU A 387 5.50 -4.98 19.22
CA LEU A 387 4.27 -4.83 20.02
C LEU A 387 4.26 -3.51 20.81
N ARG A 388 5.43 -3.08 21.34
CA ARG A 388 5.56 -1.77 21.98
C ARG A 388 5.26 -0.63 21.02
N GLY A 389 5.84 -0.66 19.81
CA GLY A 389 5.61 0.34 18.77
C GLY A 389 4.16 0.41 18.29
N ASN A 390 3.44 -0.70 18.40
CA ASN A 390 2.00 -0.80 18.10
C ASN A 390 1.09 -0.46 19.27
N GLY A 391 1.63 -0.12 20.45
CA GLY A 391 0.81 0.26 21.61
C GLY A 391 0.16 -0.91 22.34
N THR A 392 0.52 -2.17 22.05
CA THR A 392 0.01 -3.35 22.77
C THR A 392 0.37 -3.23 24.25
N GLN A 393 -0.57 -3.54 25.16
CA GLN A 393 -0.37 -3.28 26.59
C GLN A 393 0.37 -4.43 27.28
N THR A 394 0.01 -5.67 26.98
CA THR A 394 0.54 -6.87 27.67
C THR A 394 0.88 -7.98 26.69
N LEU A 395 1.99 -8.68 26.93
CA LEU A 395 2.38 -9.90 26.23
C LEU A 395 2.29 -11.10 27.17
N THR A 396 1.61 -12.16 26.75
CA THR A 396 1.41 -13.38 27.56
C THR A 396 1.78 -14.64 26.81
N GLY A 397 2.13 -15.69 27.53
CA GLY A 397 2.30 -17.02 26.95
C GLY A 397 2.22 -18.10 28.02
N VAL A 398 2.01 -19.33 27.58
CA VAL A 398 2.03 -20.52 28.44
C VAL A 398 3.16 -21.42 27.97
N ALA A 399 3.85 -22.05 28.92
CA ALA A 399 4.84 -23.09 28.63
C ALA A 399 4.65 -24.25 29.61
N LEU A 400 5.02 -25.46 29.19
CA LEU A 400 5.12 -26.58 30.13
C LEU A 400 6.12 -26.25 31.24
N SER A 401 5.79 -26.53 32.49
CA SER A 401 6.68 -26.31 33.65
C SER A 401 8.01 -27.06 33.54
N ALA A 402 8.06 -28.11 32.71
CA ALA A 402 9.28 -28.86 32.38
C ALA A 402 10.20 -28.15 31.36
N ASN A 403 9.71 -27.14 30.62
CA ASN A 403 10.47 -26.45 29.58
C ASN A 403 11.40 -25.38 30.17
N GLN A 404 12.42 -25.81 30.93
CA GLN A 404 13.39 -24.94 31.59
C GLN A 404 14.05 -23.93 30.63
N PRO A 405 14.44 -24.29 29.39
CA PRO A 405 14.99 -23.32 28.44
C PRO A 405 14.04 -22.15 28.13
N MET A 406 12.74 -22.42 27.97
CA MET A 406 11.74 -21.38 27.74
C MET A 406 11.53 -20.50 28.96
N LEU A 407 11.46 -21.09 30.16
CA LEU A 407 11.32 -20.34 31.41
C LEU A 407 12.53 -19.42 31.67
N GLU A 408 13.75 -19.87 31.36
CA GLU A 408 14.93 -19.03 31.39
C GLU A 408 14.88 -17.90 30.37
N LEU A 409 14.46 -18.19 29.13
CA LEU A 409 14.28 -17.17 28.10
C LEU A 409 13.28 -16.09 28.54
N ALA A 410 12.13 -16.49 29.08
CA ALA A 410 11.09 -15.59 29.57
C ALA A 410 11.62 -14.67 30.69
N ARG A 411 12.37 -15.21 31.67
CA ARG A 411 13.02 -14.37 32.70
C ARG A 411 14.00 -13.37 32.10
N ARG A 412 14.81 -13.78 31.11
CA ARG A 412 15.82 -12.91 30.48
C ARG A 412 15.22 -11.76 29.68
N VAL A 413 14.00 -11.91 29.16
CA VAL A 413 13.27 -10.83 28.47
C VAL A 413 12.34 -10.06 29.41
N GLY A 414 12.39 -10.34 30.72
CA GLY A 414 11.71 -9.59 31.77
C GLY A 414 10.27 -10.03 32.07
N MET A 415 9.85 -11.23 31.62
CA MET A 415 8.51 -11.73 31.93
C MET A 415 8.43 -12.20 33.39
N LYS A 416 7.28 -11.92 34.03
CA LYS A 416 6.86 -12.52 35.30
C LYS A 416 6.38 -13.95 35.03
N LEU A 417 6.69 -14.88 35.94
CA LEU A 417 6.33 -16.29 35.83
C LEU A 417 5.42 -16.71 36.97
N GLU A 418 4.30 -17.37 36.65
CA GLU A 418 3.34 -17.90 37.61
C GLU A 418 3.04 -19.37 37.29
N GLY A 419 3.33 -20.26 38.23
CA GLY A 419 3.19 -21.70 38.04
C GLY A 419 1.78 -22.20 38.33
N HIS A 420 1.22 -22.98 37.40
CA HIS A 420 -0.11 -23.59 37.48
C HIS A 420 -0.02 -25.09 37.12
N GLY A 421 0.43 -25.90 38.08
CA GLY A 421 0.56 -27.35 37.87
C GLY A 421 1.60 -27.70 36.80
N LEU A 422 1.16 -28.33 35.71
CA LEU A 422 2.04 -28.75 34.60
C LEU A 422 2.42 -27.60 33.66
N GLU A 423 1.83 -26.43 33.84
CA GLU A 423 2.04 -25.25 33.01
C GLU A 423 2.54 -24.07 33.85
N THR A 424 3.25 -23.16 33.19
CA THR A 424 3.69 -21.90 33.76
C THR A 424 3.24 -20.77 32.85
N GLN A 425 2.45 -19.85 33.40
CA GLN A 425 2.05 -18.63 32.73
C GLN A 425 3.19 -17.61 32.78
N MET A 426 3.40 -16.93 31.66
CA MET A 426 4.44 -15.93 31.46
C MET A 426 3.77 -14.63 31.04
N THR A 427 4.07 -13.52 31.73
CA THR A 427 3.43 -12.23 31.47
C THR A 427 4.44 -11.09 31.46
N LEU A 428 4.35 -10.19 30.48
CA LEU A 428 5.17 -8.99 30.36
C LEU A 428 4.28 -7.77 30.07
N GLU A 429 4.37 -6.76 30.93
CA GLU A 429 3.76 -5.46 30.67
C GLU A 429 4.63 -4.68 29.67
N LEU A 430 4.01 -4.23 28.57
CA LEU A 430 4.66 -3.55 27.46
C LEU A 430 4.45 -2.04 27.52
N ASN A 431 3.17 -1.62 27.52
CA ASN A 431 2.71 -0.24 27.56
C ASN A 431 1.62 -0.11 28.64
N PRO A 432 1.95 0.24 29.90
CA PRO A 432 0.97 0.31 30.96
C PRO A 432 -0.09 1.37 30.65
N ALA A 433 -1.38 1.02 30.80
CA ALA A 433 -2.47 1.98 30.66
C ALA A 433 -2.26 3.15 31.65
N PRO A 434 -2.56 4.40 31.25
CA PRO A 434 -2.54 5.51 32.18
C PRO A 434 -3.49 5.18 33.36
N PRO A 435 -3.11 5.50 34.61
CA PRO A 435 -3.98 5.25 35.75
C PRO A 435 -5.33 5.92 35.51
N PRO A 436 -6.45 5.29 35.90
CA PRO A 436 -7.77 5.88 35.70
C PRO A 436 -7.78 7.27 36.34
N HIS A 437 -8.15 8.29 35.57
CA HIS A 437 -8.36 9.63 36.10
C HIS A 437 -9.33 9.52 37.27
N HIS A 438 -8.84 9.72 38.49
CA HIS A 438 -9.70 9.91 39.65
C HIS A 438 -10.58 11.11 39.35
N ALA A 439 -11.85 10.86 39.03
CA ALA A 439 -12.88 11.87 39.01
C ALA A 439 -12.79 12.63 40.34
N GLY A 440 -12.44 13.91 40.25
CA GLY A 440 -12.12 14.73 41.40
C GLY A 440 -13.19 14.60 42.46
N LYS A 441 -12.76 14.31 43.70
CA LYS A 441 -13.55 14.63 44.90
C LYS A 441 -13.92 16.12 44.80
N ARG A 442 -15.16 16.40 44.38
CA ARG A 442 -15.80 17.69 44.63
C ARG A 442 -15.86 17.85 46.15
N GLU A 443 -14.89 18.56 46.71
CA GLU A 443 -15.01 19.13 48.04
C GLU A 443 -16.26 20.00 48.06
N ARG A 444 -17.28 19.53 48.80
CA ARG A 444 -18.37 20.38 49.26
C ARG A 444 -17.76 21.40 50.24
N ARG A 445 -17.37 22.56 49.73
CA ARG A 445 -17.24 23.75 50.57
C ARG A 445 -18.64 24.17 51.00
N ALA A 446 -18.95 23.89 52.26
CA ALA A 446 -20.08 24.47 52.95
C ALA A 446 -19.93 26.00 52.98
N SER A 447 -20.99 26.67 52.56
CA SER A 447 -21.22 28.09 52.76
C SER A 447 -21.18 28.43 54.26
N LYS A 448 -20.25 29.30 54.64
CA LYS A 448 -20.33 30.17 55.82
C LYS A 448 -19.81 31.54 55.39
N GLY A 449 -20.64 32.57 55.58
CA GLY A 449 -20.31 33.99 55.34
C GLY A 449 -21.00 34.53 54.13
#